data_AF-A0A2W6YKC6-F1
#
_entry.id   AF-A0A2W6YKC6-F1
#
_cell.length_a   1.000
_cell.length_b   1.000
_cell.length_c   1.000
_cell.angle_alpha   90.00
_cell.angle_beta   90.00
_cell.angle_gamma   90.00
#
_symmetry.space_group_name_H-M   'P 1'
#
loop_
_entity.id
_entity.type
_entity.pdbx_description
1 polymer ?
#
loop_
_entity_poly.entity_id
_entity_poly.type
_entity_poly.pdbx_seq_one_letter_code
_entity_poly.pdbx_strand_id
1 'polypeptide(L)'
;MSIPEPILIVYSELPKAIATSDLRQARVDEFLASRSLQPKSRKAYQADLQIFMDWCDLAWVDVSRRKVTQFKTFGNVTKLLKSNKVE
;
A
#
# COMPACT_ATOMS: atom_id res chain seq x y z
N MET A 1 -0.60 -21.92 -54.63
CA MET A 1 0.11 -21.52 -53.40
C MET A 1 -0.67 -22.06 -52.21
N SER A 2 -0.12 -23.03 -51.49
CA SER A 2 -0.79 -23.69 -50.36
C SER A 2 -0.63 -22.85 -49.09
N ILE A 3 -1.75 -22.48 -48.47
CA ILE A 3 -1.78 -21.69 -47.23
C ILE A 3 -1.37 -22.61 -46.07
N PRO A 4 -0.41 -22.22 -45.22
CA PRO A 4 0.02 -23.05 -44.09
C PRO A 4 -1.08 -23.15 -43.02
N GLU A 5 -1.23 -24.33 -42.44
CA GLU A 5 -2.24 -24.59 -41.42
C GLU A 5 -1.95 -23.84 -40.10
N PRO A 6 -2.99 -23.30 -39.44
CA PRO A 6 -2.82 -22.56 -38.20
C PRO A 6 -2.50 -23.49 -37.03
N ILE A 7 -1.37 -23.23 -36.37
CA ILE A 7 -0.96 -23.91 -35.14
C ILE A 7 -1.62 -23.20 -33.95
N LEU A 8 -2.47 -23.92 -33.21
CA LEU A 8 -3.06 -23.43 -31.97
C LEU A 8 -2.05 -23.54 -30.83
N ILE A 9 -1.53 -22.39 -30.39
CA ILE A 9 -0.70 -22.31 -29.18
C ILE A 9 -1.63 -22.28 -27.98
N VAL A 10 -1.78 -23.44 -27.32
CA VAL A 10 -2.53 -23.56 -26.07
C VAL A 10 -1.63 -23.13 -24.92
N TYR A 11 -1.86 -21.93 -24.37
CA TYR A 11 -1.22 -21.47 -23.14
C TYR A 11 -1.85 -22.24 -21.97
N SER A 12 -1.24 -23.37 -21.57
CA SER A 12 -1.74 -24.23 -20.49
C SER A 12 -1.38 -23.74 -19.08
N GLU A 13 -0.62 -22.65 -18.96
CA GLU A 13 -0.36 -22.06 -17.65
C GLU A 13 -1.48 -21.10 -17.28
N LEU A 14 -2.38 -21.58 -16.42
CA LEU A 14 -3.18 -20.70 -15.57
C LEU A 14 -2.22 -19.67 -14.95
N PRO A 15 -2.49 -18.36 -15.06
CA PRO A 15 -1.68 -17.35 -14.41
C PRO A 15 -1.54 -17.77 -12.96
N LYS A 16 -0.31 -18.10 -12.54
CA LYS A 16 0.02 -18.37 -11.14
C LYS A 16 -0.62 -17.25 -10.36
N ALA A 17 -1.65 -17.56 -9.57
CA ALA A 17 -2.42 -16.56 -8.84
C ALA A 17 -1.39 -15.67 -8.18
N ILE A 18 -1.28 -14.44 -8.67
CA ILE A 18 -0.30 -13.48 -8.20
C ILE A 18 -0.65 -13.37 -6.73
N ALA A 19 0.15 -14.01 -5.88
CA ALA A 19 -0.03 -13.99 -4.44
C ALA A 19 -0.30 -12.53 -4.14
N THR A 20 -1.51 -12.21 -3.68
CA THR A 20 -2.10 -10.88 -3.66
C THR A 20 -1.06 -9.93 -3.09
N SER A 21 -0.21 -9.39 -3.96
CA SER A 21 0.94 -8.66 -3.52
C SER A 21 0.30 -7.41 -3.00
N ASP A 22 0.63 -7.06 -1.77
CA ASP A 22 0.02 -5.92 -1.16
C ASP A 22 0.40 -4.67 -1.98
N LEU A 23 -0.46 -4.33 -2.95
CA LEU A 23 -0.26 -3.25 -3.91
C LEU A 23 -0.17 -1.91 -3.17
N ARG A 24 -0.58 -1.88 -1.90
CA ARG A 24 -0.47 -0.72 -1.04
C ARG A 24 0.99 -0.36 -0.80
N GLN A 25 1.86 -1.32 -0.52
CA GLN A 25 3.27 -1.06 -0.27
C GLN A 25 3.98 -0.58 -1.55
N ALA A 26 3.72 -1.24 -2.68
CA ALA A 26 4.30 -0.84 -3.97
C ALA A 26 3.92 0.61 -4.35
N ARG A 27 2.65 1.01 -4.12
CA ARG A 27 2.18 2.39 -4.31
C ARG A 27 2.90 3.39 -3.40
N VAL A 28 3.18 3.01 -2.15
CA VAL A 28 3.93 3.86 -1.21
C VAL A 28 5.36 4.05 -1.69
N ASP A 29 6.02 2.97 -2.13
CA ASP A 29 7.40 3.02 -2.62
C ASP A 29 7.51 3.87 -3.89
N GLU A 30 6.57 3.72 -4.82
CA GLU A 30 6.46 4.57 -6.02
C GLU A 30 6.23 6.04 -5.66
N PHE A 31 5.32 6.31 -4.72
CA PHE A 31 5.04 7.67 -4.25
C PHE A 31 6.27 8.31 -3.59
N LEU A 32 7.00 7.56 -2.76
CA LEU A 32 8.21 8.05 -2.12
C LEU A 32 9.38 8.19 -3.09
N ALA A 33 9.46 7.37 -4.13
CA ALA A 33 10.49 7.44 -5.17
C ALA A 33 10.27 8.61 -6.15
N SER A 34 9.02 8.91 -6.49
CA SER A 34 8.67 10.04 -7.36
C SER A 34 8.88 11.41 -6.71
N ARG A 35 9.02 11.46 -5.38
CA ARG A 35 9.27 12.68 -4.62
C ARG A 35 10.76 12.77 -4.28
N SER A 36 11.38 13.91 -4.60
CA SER A 36 12.76 14.21 -4.14
C SER A 36 12.75 14.57 -2.65
N LEU A 37 12.49 13.58 -1.80
CA LEU A 37 12.48 13.72 -0.34
C LEU A 37 13.88 13.46 0.22
N GLN A 38 14.25 14.22 1.24
CA GLN A 38 15.43 13.90 2.03
C GLN A 38 15.30 12.49 2.66
N PRO A 39 16.38 11.70 2.78
CA PRO A 39 16.32 10.33 3.29
C PRO A 39 15.65 10.20 4.66
N LYS A 40 15.87 11.19 5.54
CA LYS A 40 15.25 11.25 6.87
C LYS A 40 13.73 11.42 6.79
N SER A 41 13.27 12.33 5.93
CA SER A 41 11.84 12.57 5.69
C SER A 41 11.18 11.37 5.04
N ARG A 42 11.84 10.73 4.05
CA ARG A 42 11.36 9.51 3.41
C ARG A 42 11.07 8.42 4.44
N LYS A 43 12.01 8.17 5.36
CA LYS A 43 11.85 7.16 6.41
C LYS A 43 10.71 7.49 7.38
N ALA A 44 10.54 8.76 7.74
CA ALA A 44 9.44 9.20 8.59
C ALA A 44 8.07 8.98 7.90
N TYR A 45 7.93 9.40 6.64
CA TYR A 45 6.71 9.17 5.87
C TYR A 45 6.40 7.69 5.67
N GLN A 46 7.41 6.87 5.39
CA GLN A 46 7.24 5.43 5.27
C GLN A 46 6.72 4.81 6.57
N ALA A 47 7.27 5.21 7.73
CA ALA A 47 6.80 4.72 9.02
C ALA A 47 5.35 5.14 9.31
N ASP A 48 4.99 6.39 9.03
CA ASP A 48 3.61 6.89 9.23
C ASP A 48 2.61 6.16 8.33
N LEU A 49 2.96 5.93 7.06
CA LEU A 49 2.14 5.20 6.11
C LEU A 49 2.01 3.71 6.48
N GLN A 50 3.07 3.09 7.01
CA GLN A 50 3.00 1.72 7.52
C GLN A 50 2.03 1.61 8.68
N ILE A 51 2.11 2.51 9.67
CA ILE A 51 1.18 2.53 10.81
C ILE A 51 -0.27 2.69 10.33
N PHE A 52 -0.50 3.51 9.30
CA PHE A 52 -1.81 3.64 8.69
C PHE A 52 -2.29 2.34 8.02
N MET A 53 -1.42 1.66 7.26
CA MET A 53 -1.73 0.39 6.60
C MET A 53 -1.97 -0.76 7.57
N ASP A 54 -1.27 -0.77 8.71
CA ASP A 54 -1.45 -1.75 9.78
C ASP A 54 -2.79 -1.51 10.51
N TRP A 55 -3.21 -0.26 10.65
CA TRP A 55 -4.49 0.10 11.25
C TRP A 55 -5.69 -0.08 10.28
N CYS A 56 -5.45 0.01 8.97
CA CYS A 56 -6.49 0.02 7.94
C CYS A 56 -6.26 -1.05 6.88
N ASP A 57 -7.09 -2.09 6.89
CA ASP A 57 -7.05 -3.20 5.93
C ASP A 57 -7.75 -2.87 4.58
N LEU A 58 -7.80 -1.60 4.21
CA LEU A 58 -8.41 -1.15 2.95
C LEU A 58 -7.34 -0.87 1.90
N ALA A 59 -7.66 -1.16 0.64
CA ALA A 59 -6.85 -0.71 -0.48
C ALA A 59 -6.87 0.83 -0.58
N TRP A 60 -5.81 1.44 -1.12
CA TRP A 60 -5.70 2.91 -1.21
C TRP A 60 -6.88 3.59 -1.93
N VAL A 61 -7.50 2.90 -2.89
CA VAL A 61 -8.67 3.40 -3.63
C VAL A 61 -9.95 3.45 -2.78
N ASP A 62 -10.04 2.60 -1.76
CA ASP A 62 -11.18 2.48 -0.86
C ASP A 62 -11.01 3.35 0.41
N VAL A 63 -9.85 4.00 0.56
CA VAL A 63 -9.58 4.91 1.68
C VAL A 63 -10.39 6.19 1.50
N SER A 64 -11.54 6.24 2.18
CA SER A 64 -12.37 7.45 2.23
C SER A 64 -11.78 8.53 3.14
N ARG A 65 -12.18 9.80 2.91
CA ARG A 65 -11.84 10.93 3.81
C ARG A 65 -12.21 10.65 5.28
N ARG A 66 -13.33 9.94 5.52
CA ARG A 66 -13.76 9.57 6.88
C ARG A 66 -12.76 8.65 7.56
N LYS A 67 -12.17 7.70 6.84
CA LYS A 67 -11.14 6.79 7.38
C LYS A 67 -9.88 7.56 7.78
N VAL A 68 -9.49 8.55 6.98
CA VAL A 68 -8.37 9.45 7.31
C VAL A 68 -8.65 10.25 8.58
N THR A 69 -9.86 10.78 8.76
CA THR A 69 -10.26 11.49 9.99
C THR A 69 -10.23 10.56 11.20
N GLN A 70 -10.76 9.34 11.08
CA GLN A 70 -10.73 8.33 12.15
C GLN A 70 -9.31 7.97 12.55
N PHE A 71 -8.40 7.81 11.58
CA PHE A 71 -7.00 7.57 11.86
C PHE A 71 -6.34 8.74 12.61
N LYS A 72 -6.62 9.99 12.20
CA LYS A 72 -6.13 11.18 12.91
C LYS A 72 -6.61 11.22 14.36
N THR A 73 -7.87 10.87 14.61
CA THR A 73 -8.41 10.76 15.96
C THR A 73 -7.73 9.65 16.74
N PHE A 74 -7.52 8.47 16.14
CA PHE A 74 -6.79 7.35 16.76
C PHE A 74 -5.35 7.73 17.13
N GLY A 75 -4.63 8.43 16.25
CA GLY A 75 -3.28 8.94 16.50
C GLY A 75 -3.21 9.96 17.64
N ASN A 76 -4.23 10.82 17.76
CA ASN A 76 -4.32 11.76 18.87
C ASN A 76 -4.63 11.05 20.20
N VAL A 77 -5.54 10.08 20.20
CA VAL A 77 -5.87 9.28 21.39
C VAL A 77 -4.66 8.48 21.86
N THR A 78 -3.94 7.82 20.95
CA THR A 78 -2.73 7.05 21.31
C THR A 78 -1.58 7.94 21.78
N LYS A 79 -1.39 9.14 21.20
CA LYS A 79 -0.42 10.12 21.73
C LYS A 79 -0.81 10.60 23.13
N LEU A 80 -2.09 10.89 23.36
CA LEU A 80 -2.59 11.30 24.68
C LEU A 80 -2.42 10.18 25.73
N LEU A 81 -2.68 8.93 25.36
CA LEU A 81 -2.46 7.77 26.25
C LEU A 81 -0.97 7.51 26.54
N LYS A 82 -0.07 7.80 25.60
CA LYS A 82 1.38 7.71 25.83
C LYS A 82 1.89 8.86 26.70
N SER A 83 1.35 10.07 26.56
CA SER A 83 1.68 11.20 27.43
C SER A 83 1.16 11.03 28.86
N ASN A 84 0.05 10.33 29.06
CA ASN A 84 -0.50 10.02 30.40
C ASN A 84 0.11 8.77 31.07
N LYS A 85 1.16 8.16 30.49
CA LYS A 85 1.90 7.04 31.09
C LYS A 85 3.26 7.46 31.66
N VAL A 86 3.42 8.74 31.99
CA VAL A 86 4.59 9.25 32.71
C VAL A 86 4.10 9.88 34.02
N GLU A 87 3.71 9.03 34.96
CA GLU A 87 3.76 9.26 36.41
C GLU A 87 4.20 7.96 37.08
#